data_AF-A0A3C0UST4-F1
#
_entry.id   AF-A0A3C0UST4-F1
#
_cell.length_a   1.000
_cell.length_b   1.000
_cell.length_c   1.000
_cell.angle_alpha   90.00
_cell.angle_beta   90.00
_cell.angle_gamma   90.00
#
_symmetry.space_group_name_H-M   'P 1'
#
loop_
_entity.id
_entity.type
_entity.pdbx_description
1 polymer ?
#
loop_
_entity_poly.entity_id
_entity_poly.type
_entity_poly.pdbx_seq_one_letter_code
_entity_poly.pdbx_strand_id
1 'polypeptide(L)'
;MWVVHTSVAQVYHFQHYDIFSGLGQSQVTDIEQDRLGYIWLSTRGGGLSRFDGLHFTTYRKEDNLPANNILSLEIDTKGTMYMGTPFGLSIYDGQRTRPVRTSDREPYTVSSVIGDTKG
;
A
#
# COMPACT_ATOMS: atom_id res chain seq x y z
N MET A 1 -26.82 44.56 -23.56
CA MET A 1 -25.47 43.97 -23.67
C MET A 1 -25.48 42.71 -22.82
N TRP A 2 -25.47 41.51 -23.43
CA TRP A 2 -25.52 40.25 -22.69
C TRP A 2 -24.10 39.72 -22.51
N VAL A 3 -23.68 39.50 -21.26
CA VAL A 3 -22.46 38.77 -20.93
C VAL A 3 -22.85 37.31 -20.72
N VAL A 4 -22.44 36.43 -21.63
CA VAL A 4 -22.50 34.99 -21.40
C VAL A 4 -21.24 34.57 -20.64
N HIS A 5 -21.40 34.17 -19.38
CA HIS A 5 -20.33 33.50 -18.65
C HIS A 5 -20.32 32.03 -19.07
N THR A 6 -19.37 31.64 -19.93
CA THR A 6 -19.09 30.23 -20.17
C THR A 6 -18.40 29.66 -18.94
N SER A 7 -19.12 28.86 -18.17
CA SER A 7 -18.53 28.00 -17.13
C SER A 7 -17.56 27.03 -17.81
N VAL A 8 -16.28 27.11 -17.49
CA VAL A 8 -15.31 26.10 -17.89
C VAL A 8 -15.46 24.93 -16.91
N ALA A 9 -15.87 23.78 -17.40
CA ALA A 9 -15.86 22.56 -16.60
C ALA A 9 -14.40 22.19 -16.29
N GLN A 10 -14.12 21.77 -15.04
CA GLN A 10 -12.80 21.29 -14.65
C GLN A 10 -12.45 20.04 -15.48
N VAL A 11 -11.34 20.12 -16.24
CA VAL A 11 -10.76 18.95 -16.92
C VAL A 11 -9.74 18.33 -15.97
N TYR A 12 -9.93 17.06 -15.62
CA TYR A 12 -8.96 16.29 -14.83
C TYR A 12 -8.02 15.54 -15.76
N HIS A 13 -6.72 15.63 -15.50
CA HIS A 13 -5.71 14.82 -16.17
C HIS A 13 -5.38 13.61 -15.28
N PHE A 14 -5.71 12.42 -15.76
CA PHE A 14 -5.34 11.17 -15.10
C PHE A 14 -4.19 10.50 -15.83
N GLN A 15 -3.19 10.06 -15.08
CA GLN A 15 -2.17 9.17 -15.57
C GLN A 15 -2.50 7.75 -15.12
N HIS A 16 -2.42 6.80 -16.04
CA HIS A 16 -2.73 5.40 -15.78
C HIS A 16 -1.43 4.61 -15.59
N TYR A 17 -1.40 3.80 -14.53
CA TYR A 17 -0.32 2.86 -14.23
C TYR A 17 -0.92 1.47 -14.08
N ASP A 18 -0.27 0.48 -14.70
CA ASP A 18 -0.72 -0.91 -14.74
C ASP A 18 0.43 -1.89 -14.49
N ILE A 19 0.17 -3.19 -14.70
CA ILE A 19 1.17 -4.24 -14.54
C ILE A 19 2.34 -4.11 -15.53
N PHE A 20 2.13 -3.52 -16.70
CA PHE A 20 3.20 -3.28 -17.67
C PHE A 20 4.05 -2.08 -17.28
N SER A 21 3.49 -1.18 -16.47
CA SER A 21 4.20 -0.07 -15.84
C SER A 21 5.05 -0.52 -14.64
N GLY A 22 4.90 -1.77 -14.18
CA GLY A 22 5.67 -2.36 -13.08
C GLY A 22 4.88 -2.56 -11.78
N LEU A 23 3.59 -2.23 -11.74
CA LEU A 23 2.71 -2.53 -10.61
C LEU A 23 2.59 -4.05 -10.42
N GLY A 24 2.67 -4.53 -9.17
CA GLY A 24 2.67 -5.96 -8.86
C GLY A 24 1.44 -6.72 -9.36
N GLN A 25 0.25 -6.14 -9.25
CA GLN A 25 -1.02 -6.67 -9.76
C GLN A 25 -2.07 -5.55 -9.84
N SER A 26 -3.08 -5.67 -10.72
CA SER A 26 -4.04 -4.60 -11.04
C SER A 26 -5.09 -4.27 -9.97
N GLN A 27 -5.29 -5.15 -8.99
CA GLN A 27 -6.17 -4.97 -7.85
C GLN A 27 -5.34 -4.45 -6.68
N VAL A 28 -5.25 -3.12 -6.59
CA VAL A 28 -4.68 -2.43 -5.42
C VAL A 28 -5.65 -2.55 -4.26
N THR A 29 -5.16 -3.03 -3.12
CA THR A 29 -5.94 -3.21 -1.89
C THR A 29 -5.79 -2.06 -0.93
N ASP A 30 -4.62 -1.40 -0.93
CA ASP A 30 -4.35 -0.26 -0.06
C ASP A 30 -3.21 0.61 -0.60
N ILE A 31 -3.19 1.89 -0.24
CA ILE A 31 -2.20 2.88 -0.69
C ILE A 31 -1.74 3.73 0.49
N GLU A 32 -0.45 3.79 0.72
CA GLU A 32 0.18 4.60 1.77
C GLU A 32 1.35 5.43 1.23
N GLN A 33 1.66 6.56 1.86
CA GLN A 33 2.84 7.36 1.53
C GLN A 33 3.81 7.39 2.71
N ASP A 34 5.07 7.08 2.46
CA ASP A 34 6.10 7.22 3.50
C ASP A 34 6.64 8.64 3.61
N ARG A 35 7.45 8.88 4.66
CA ARG A 35 8.06 10.19 4.94
C ARG A 35 9.09 10.65 3.92
N LEU A 36 9.58 9.74 3.07
CA LEU A 36 10.51 10.06 1.99
C LEU A 36 9.75 10.42 0.70
N GLY A 37 8.42 10.29 0.70
CA GLY A 37 7.54 10.62 -0.41
C GLY A 37 7.23 9.44 -1.32
N TYR A 38 7.75 8.23 -1.05
CA TYR A 38 7.42 7.05 -1.84
C TYR A 38 5.97 6.65 -1.61
N ILE A 39 5.29 6.25 -2.68
CA ILE A 39 3.94 5.69 -2.61
C ILE A 39 4.06 4.17 -2.57
N TRP A 40 3.43 3.57 -1.57
CA TRP A 40 3.39 2.13 -1.35
C TRP A 40 1.99 1.62 -1.67
N LEU A 41 1.90 0.58 -2.50
CA LEU A 41 0.64 -0.01 -2.93
C LEU A 41 0.66 -1.50 -2.62
N SER A 42 -0.26 -1.95 -1.77
CA SER A 42 -0.51 -3.39 -1.60
C SER A 42 -1.41 -3.87 -2.73
N THR A 43 -1.18 -5.10 -3.19
CA THR A 43 -1.94 -5.67 -4.30
C THR A 43 -2.41 -7.09 -3.98
N ARG A 44 -3.51 -7.49 -4.60
CA ARG A 44 -4.09 -8.82 -4.38
C ARG A 44 -3.27 -9.91 -5.06
N GLY A 45 -2.33 -10.48 -4.32
CA GLY A 45 -1.46 -11.57 -4.78
C GLY A 45 -0.22 -11.12 -5.55
N GLY A 46 -0.04 -9.81 -5.79
CA GLY A 46 1.14 -9.24 -6.45
C GLY A 46 2.22 -8.74 -5.49
N GLY A 47 1.96 -8.75 -4.18
CA GLY A 47 2.86 -8.23 -3.15
C GLY A 47 2.71 -6.72 -2.95
N LEU A 48 3.83 -6.08 -2.62
CA LEU A 48 3.92 -4.67 -2.26
C LEU A 48 4.71 -3.90 -3.32
N SER A 49 4.10 -2.93 -3.97
CA SER A 49 4.76 -2.08 -4.96
C SER A 49 5.13 -0.73 -4.35
N ARG A 50 6.39 -0.31 -4.49
CA ARG A 50 6.84 1.04 -4.15
C ARG A 50 7.02 1.87 -5.42
N PHE A 51 6.45 3.06 -5.46
CA PHE A 51 6.54 4.00 -6.56
C PHE A 51 7.34 5.24 -6.16
N ASP A 52 8.33 5.60 -6.96
CA ASP A 52 9.23 6.75 -6.73
C ASP A 52 8.81 8.03 -7.48
N GLY A 53 7.66 8.00 -8.17
CA GLY A 53 7.20 9.07 -9.06
C GLY A 53 7.47 8.80 -10.54
N LEU A 54 8.32 7.82 -10.86
CA LEU A 54 8.68 7.43 -12.23
C LEU A 54 8.57 5.92 -12.46
N HIS A 55 9.05 5.11 -11.52
CA HIS A 55 9.15 3.66 -11.63
C HIS A 55 8.56 2.95 -10.40
N PHE A 56 8.08 1.73 -10.63
CA PHE A 56 7.69 0.80 -9.57
C PHE A 56 8.83 -0.17 -9.25
N THR A 57 8.99 -0.47 -7.96
CA THR A 57 9.76 -1.61 -7.45
C THR A 57 8.79 -2.51 -6.68
N THR A 58 8.63 -3.77 -7.08
CA THR A 58 7.67 -4.69 -6.43
C THR A 58 8.40 -5.74 -5.61
N TYR A 59 8.03 -5.83 -4.34
CA TYR A 59 8.49 -6.83 -3.37
C TYR A 59 7.44 -7.94 -3.23
N ARG A 60 7.92 -9.18 -3.08
CA ARG A 60 7.10 -10.38 -2.86
C ARG A 60 7.58 -11.15 -1.63
N LYS A 61 6.92 -12.26 -1.35
CA LYS A 61 7.23 -13.16 -0.24
C LYS A 61 8.67 -13.65 -0.30
N GLU A 62 9.20 -13.83 -1.51
CA GLU A 62 10.60 -14.22 -1.74
C GLU A 62 11.58 -13.11 -1.33
N ASP A 63 11.12 -11.85 -1.31
CA ASP A 63 11.86 -10.66 -0.85
C ASP A 63 11.63 -10.35 0.63
N ASN A 64 11.33 -11.38 1.43
CA ASN A 64 11.02 -11.32 2.87
C ASN A 64 9.69 -10.66 3.26
N LEU A 65 8.73 -10.50 2.36
CA LEU A 65 7.37 -10.11 2.75
C LEU A 65 6.62 -11.24 3.47
N PRO A 66 5.62 -10.92 4.32
CA PRO A 66 4.83 -11.94 5.02
C PRO A 66 3.97 -12.79 4.06
N ALA A 67 3.46 -12.16 3.00
CA ALA A 67 2.60 -12.78 2.00
C ALA A 67 2.59 -11.94 0.72
N ASN A 68 2.24 -12.57 -0.41
CA ASN A 68 1.97 -11.85 -1.66
C ASN A 68 0.58 -11.21 -1.68
N ASN A 69 -0.31 -11.65 -0.80
CA ASN A 69 -1.63 -11.07 -0.62
C ASN A 69 -1.63 -10.23 0.66
N ILE A 70 -1.44 -8.93 0.51
CA ILE A 70 -1.50 -7.94 1.59
C ILE A 70 -2.84 -7.24 1.46
N LEU A 71 -3.56 -7.13 2.56
CA LEU A 71 -4.94 -6.62 2.59
C LEU A 71 -5.02 -5.17 3.02
N SER A 72 -4.09 -4.73 3.86
CA SER A 72 -4.00 -3.35 4.32
C SER A 72 -2.58 -2.99 4.73
N LEU A 73 -2.28 -1.70 4.70
CA LEU A 73 -1.00 -1.11 5.06
C LEU A 73 -1.23 0.03 6.05
N GLU A 74 -0.27 0.22 6.95
CA GLU A 74 -0.14 1.44 7.75
C GLU A 74 1.36 1.70 7.92
N ILE A 75 1.81 2.94 7.74
CA ILE A 75 3.22 3.30 7.92
C ILE A 75 3.32 4.29 9.09
N ASP A 76 3.98 3.87 10.17
CA ASP A 76 4.15 4.77 11.31
C ASP A 76 5.17 5.88 11.04
N THR A 77 5.26 6.79 12.00
CA THR A 77 6.20 7.91 12.00
C THR A 77 7.67 7.51 11.95
N LYS A 78 8.03 6.27 12.27
CA LYS A 78 9.40 5.76 12.22
C LYS A 78 9.69 5.06 10.89
N GLY A 79 8.70 4.95 10.00
CA GLY A 79 8.80 4.21 8.75
C GLY A 79 8.57 2.70 8.93
N THR A 80 8.08 2.27 10.09
CA THR A 80 7.68 0.88 10.30
C THR A 80 6.37 0.63 9.57
N MET A 81 6.34 -0.41 8.74
CA MET A 81 5.15 -0.78 8.01
C MET A 81 4.42 -1.93 8.70
N TYR A 82 3.14 -1.72 8.98
CA TYR A 82 2.23 -2.72 9.52
C TYR A 82 1.38 -3.25 8.37
N MET A 83 1.35 -4.57 8.22
CA MET A 83 0.72 -5.25 7.09
C MET A 83 -0.37 -6.19 7.59
N GLY A 84 -1.61 -5.91 7.19
CA GLY A 84 -2.72 -6.86 7.31
C GLY A 84 -2.59 -7.94 6.26
N THR A 85 -2.62 -9.21 6.66
CA THR A 85 -2.56 -10.35 5.73
C THR A 85 -3.63 -11.39 6.07
N PRO A 86 -3.90 -12.35 5.18
CA PRO A 86 -4.72 -13.53 5.51
C PRO A 86 -4.18 -14.36 6.68
N PHE A 87 -2.91 -14.18 7.05
CA PHE A 87 -2.20 -14.91 8.10
C PHE A 87 -1.93 -14.07 9.36
N GLY A 88 -2.57 -12.91 9.46
CA GLY A 88 -2.50 -12.04 10.63
C GLY A 88 -1.76 -10.74 10.35
N LEU A 89 -1.39 -10.05 11.43
CA LEU A 89 -0.62 -8.82 11.38
C LEU A 89 0.87 -9.13 11.29
N SER A 90 1.57 -8.43 10.40
CA SER A 90 3.02 -8.51 10.26
C SER A 90 3.63 -7.12 10.24
N ILE A 91 4.85 -7.01 10.76
CA ILE A 91 5.61 -5.75 10.84
C ILE A 91 6.84 -5.89 9.96
N TYR A 92 7.06 -4.90 9.09
CA TYR A 92 8.18 -4.81 8.16
C TYR A 92 8.97 -3.53 8.40
N ASP A 93 10.29 -3.65 8.56
CA ASP A 93 11.21 -2.54 8.83
C ASP A 93 12.03 -2.09 7.62
N GLY A 94 11.67 -2.58 6.42
CA GLY A 94 12.44 -2.36 5.19
C GLY A 94 13.49 -3.43 4.89
N GLN A 95 13.76 -4.35 5.83
CA GLN A 95 14.68 -5.47 5.62
C GLN A 95 14.10 -6.82 6.02
N ARG A 96 13.34 -6.85 7.12
CA ARG A 96 12.82 -8.08 7.71
C ARG A 96 11.34 -7.92 8.05
N THR A 97 10.62 -9.02 7.91
CA THR A 97 9.26 -9.12 8.42
C THR A 97 9.21 -9.98 9.67
N ARG A 98 8.41 -9.54 10.65
CA ARG A 98 8.07 -10.33 11.83
C ARG A 98 6.54 -10.42 12.01
N PRO A 99 5.98 -11.62 12.24
CA PRO A 99 4.57 -11.73 12.58
C PRO A 99 4.32 -11.20 13.99
N VAL A 100 3.18 -10.55 14.19
CA VAL A 100 2.67 -10.19 15.53
C VAL A 100 1.90 -11.39 16.06
N ARG A 101 2.37 -11.96 17.18
CA ARG A 101 1.74 -13.14 17.78
C ARG A 101 0.68 -12.71 18.79
N THR A 102 -0.52 -13.24 18.63
CA THR A 102 -1.59 -13.21 19.65
C THR A 102 -1.43 -14.38 20.61
N SER A 103 -2.10 -14.32 21.76
CA SER A 103 -2.15 -15.42 22.74
C SER A 103 -2.70 -16.71 22.13
N ASP A 104 -3.65 -16.54 21.21
CA ASP A 104 -4.39 -17.62 20.59
C ASP A 104 -3.62 -17.98 19.32
N ARG A 105 -3.02 -19.18 19.28
CA ARG A 105 -2.10 -19.62 18.21
C ARG A 105 -2.80 -19.98 16.90
N GLU A 106 -4.07 -19.61 16.75
CA GLU A 106 -4.84 -19.87 15.55
C GLU A 106 -4.61 -18.77 14.50
N PRO A 107 -4.48 -19.11 13.21
CA PRO A 107 -4.36 -18.11 12.16
C PRO A 107 -5.65 -17.29 12.07
N TYR A 108 -5.50 -15.97 12.02
CA TYR A 108 -6.60 -15.02 11.82
C TYR A 108 -6.26 -14.08 10.67
N THR A 109 -7.28 -13.59 9.97
CA THR A 109 -7.10 -12.58 8.92
C THR A 109 -7.15 -11.19 9.54
N VAL A 110 -6.22 -10.32 9.12
CA VAL A 110 -6.29 -8.88 9.40
C VAL A 110 -6.63 -8.18 8.10
N SER A 111 -7.85 -7.67 8.01
CA SER A 111 -8.39 -7.02 6.81
C SER A 111 -8.14 -5.51 6.75
N SER A 112 -7.82 -4.90 7.88
CA SER A 112 -7.53 -3.47 7.98
C SER A 112 -6.58 -3.24 9.14
N VAL A 113 -5.66 -2.30 8.95
CA VAL A 113 -4.77 -1.75 9.96
C VAL A 113 -4.95 -0.24 9.87
N ILE A 114 -5.06 0.42 11.02
CA ILE A 114 -5.24 1.88 11.11
C ILE A 114 -4.36 2.36 12.26
N GLY A 115 -3.53 3.37 12.00
CA GLY A 115 -2.71 4.03 13.01
C GLY A 115 -3.50 5.04 13.83
N ASP A 116 -3.07 5.28 15.07
CA ASP A 116 -3.53 6.42 15.84
C ASP A 116 -2.60 7.64 15.66
N THR A 117 -2.98 8.80 16.19
CA THR A 117 -2.19 10.03 16.04
C THR A 117 -0.89 10.05 16.84
N LYS A 118 -0.61 9.02 17.65
CA LYS A 118 0.60 8.91 18.47
C LYS A 118 1.65 8.00 17.85
N GLY A 119 1.28 7.23 16.83
CA GLY A 119 2.15 6.29 16.12
C GLY A 119 2.25 4.95 16.82
#